data_AF-A0A0K2T3X8-F1
#
_entry.id   AF-A0A0K2T3X8-F1
#
_cell.length_a   1.000
_cell.length_b   1.000
_cell.length_c   1.000
_cell.angle_alpha   90.00
_cell.angle_beta   90.00
_cell.angle_gamma   90.00
#
_symmetry.space_group_name_H-M   'P 1'
#
loop_
_entity.id
_entity.type
_entity.pdbx_description
1 polymer ?
#
loop_
_entity_poly.entity_id
_entity_poly.type
_entity_poly.pdbx_seq_one_letter_code
_entity_poly.pdbx_strand_id
1 'polypeptide(L)'
;EKMETQLLAFEIYFRKEKPLLMLKCIKKAKKILVDTSLKALPPKVYIMFSKFHRYIESNMSKFHSPVKTVIEQETQDIFGKQTATQRNEEFIASNAKSFEHLAAGARIMVYLDHNRKDEALKIITQLHIDGTNIERCSDVLDDLINGVFGHSGKSFSEEYREKCSNLFPLTPKFKSKDSKQVDLQPVVSLNCEDS
;
A
#
# COMPACT_ATOMS: atom_id res chain seq x y z
N GLU A 1 -23.42 -3.58 0.51
CA GLU A 1 -22.60 -2.54 -0.16
C GLU A 1 -21.16 -3.04 -0.25
N LYS A 2 -20.47 -2.92 -1.38
CA LYS A 2 -19.13 -3.51 -1.56
C LYS A 2 -18.03 -2.60 -0.99
N MET A 3 -16.98 -3.19 -0.42
CA MET A 3 -15.83 -2.47 0.14
C MET A 3 -15.12 -1.62 -0.93
N GLU A 4 -14.95 -2.16 -2.13
CA GLU A 4 -14.32 -1.48 -3.28
C GLU A 4 -15.04 -0.18 -3.66
N THR A 5 -16.38 -0.17 -3.58
CA THR A 5 -17.17 1.05 -3.79
C THR A 5 -16.83 2.13 -2.77
N GLN A 6 -16.62 1.75 -1.51
CA GLN A 6 -16.24 2.71 -0.48
C GLN A 6 -14.84 3.26 -0.70
N LEU A 7 -13.88 2.40 -1.09
CA LEU A 7 -12.52 2.81 -1.40
C LEU A 7 -12.49 3.81 -2.56
N LEU A 8 -13.19 3.52 -3.66
CA LEU A 8 -13.23 4.42 -4.83
C LEU A 8 -13.95 5.73 -4.52
N ALA A 9 -15.10 5.67 -3.84
CA ALA A 9 -15.85 6.86 -3.46
C ALA A 9 -15.02 7.75 -2.51
N PHE A 10 -14.33 7.16 -1.54
CA PHE A 10 -13.44 7.88 -0.65
C PHE A 10 -12.37 8.65 -1.44
N GLU A 11 -11.67 8.00 -2.37
CA GLU A 11 -10.61 8.65 -3.15
C GLU A 11 -11.15 9.82 -4.00
N ILE A 12 -12.39 9.75 -4.48
CA ILE A 12 -13.05 10.87 -5.17
C ILE A 12 -13.32 12.01 -4.19
N TYR A 13 -13.90 11.72 -3.02
CA TYR A 13 -14.22 12.73 -2.02
C TYR A 13 -12.99 13.36 -1.39
N PHE A 14 -11.92 12.57 -1.21
CA PHE A 14 -10.62 13.00 -0.74
C PHE A 14 -10.04 14.09 -1.65
N ARG A 15 -9.99 13.84 -2.96
CA ARG A 15 -9.53 14.84 -3.96
C ARG A 15 -10.42 16.08 -4.04
N LYS A 16 -11.71 15.95 -3.70
CA LYS A 16 -12.69 17.06 -3.70
C LYS A 16 -12.82 17.75 -2.34
N GLU A 17 -12.00 17.38 -1.35
CA GLU A 17 -12.00 17.94 0.01
C GLU A 17 -13.41 17.92 0.66
N LYS A 18 -14.13 16.81 0.55
CA LYS A 18 -15.48 16.65 1.13
C LYS A 18 -15.46 15.80 2.42
N PRO A 19 -15.15 16.37 3.61
CA PRO A 19 -14.91 15.61 4.84
C PRO A 19 -16.07 14.72 5.28
N LEU A 20 -17.31 15.20 5.22
CA LEU A 20 -18.47 14.41 5.64
C LEU A 20 -18.75 13.23 4.69
N LEU A 21 -18.42 13.37 3.41
CA LEU A 21 -18.53 12.28 2.44
C LEU A 21 -17.40 11.26 2.61
N MET A 22 -16.18 11.72 2.94
CA MET A 22 -15.09 10.84 3.38
C MET A 22 -15.48 10.05 4.63
N LEU A 23 -16.01 10.72 5.66
CA LEU A 23 -16.50 10.09 6.90
C LEU A 23 -17.58 9.03 6.61
N LYS A 24 -18.51 9.33 5.70
CA LYS A 24 -19.55 8.37 5.28
C LYS A 24 -18.94 7.08 4.72
N CYS A 25 -17.90 7.16 3.89
CA CYS A 25 -17.19 5.99 3.38
C CYS A 25 -16.49 5.21 4.51
N ILE A 26 -15.84 5.90 5.44
CA ILE A 26 -15.18 5.31 6.62
C ILE A 26 -16.19 4.55 7.49
N LYS A 27 -17.34 5.16 7.82
CA LYS A 27 -18.39 4.52 8.62
C LYS A 27 -18.97 3.28 7.93
N LYS A 28 -19.17 3.33 6.62
CA LYS A 28 -19.63 2.18 5.83
C LYS A 28 -18.60 1.05 5.82
N ALA A 29 -17.32 1.36 5.65
CA ALA A 29 -16.25 0.37 5.73
C ALA A 29 -16.15 -0.25 7.13
N LYS A 30 -16.25 0.55 8.20
CA LYS A 30 -16.28 0.07 9.60
C LYS A 30 -17.47 -0.89 9.84
N LYS A 31 -18.64 -0.59 9.27
CA LYS A 31 -19.81 -1.47 9.35
C LYS A 31 -19.63 -2.80 8.60
N ILE A 32 -18.80 -2.84 7.55
CA ILE A 32 -18.49 -4.09 6.84
C ILE A 32 -17.47 -4.92 7.63
N LEU A 33 -16.50 -4.26 8.27
CA LEU A 33 -15.41 -4.86 9.01
C LEU A 33 -15.71 -4.97 10.51
N VAL A 34 -16.93 -5.40 10.84
CA VAL A 34 -17.33 -5.62 12.24
C VAL A 34 -16.31 -6.52 12.92
N ASP A 35 -15.98 -6.21 14.17
CA ASP A 35 -15.00 -6.92 15.01
C ASP A 35 -13.55 -6.94 14.49
N THR A 36 -13.25 -6.22 13.40
CA THR A 36 -11.88 -6.08 12.90
C THR A 36 -11.19 -4.91 13.60
N SER A 37 -10.13 -5.21 14.34
CA SER A 37 -9.27 -4.19 14.93
C SER A 37 -8.60 -3.32 13.85
N LEU A 38 -8.37 -2.03 14.14
CA LEU A 38 -7.65 -1.13 13.22
C LEU A 38 -6.27 -1.67 12.81
N LYS A 39 -5.60 -2.41 13.70
CA LYS A 39 -4.29 -3.01 13.43
C LYS A 39 -4.33 -4.21 12.47
N ALA A 40 -5.52 -4.77 12.22
CA ALA A 40 -5.75 -5.93 11.35
C ALA A 40 -6.62 -5.56 10.13
N LEU A 41 -6.76 -4.27 9.83
CA LEU A 41 -7.53 -3.84 8.67
C LEU A 41 -6.88 -4.31 7.36
N PRO A 42 -7.68 -4.70 6.35
CA PRO A 42 -7.16 -4.96 5.02
C PRO A 42 -6.33 -3.77 4.50
N PRO A 43 -5.17 -3.99 3.85
CA PRO A 43 -4.20 -2.94 3.53
C PRO A 43 -4.78 -1.70 2.83
N LYS A 44 -5.67 -1.89 1.84
CA LYS A 44 -6.31 -0.79 1.11
C LYS A 44 -7.27 0.02 2.00
N VAL A 45 -7.96 -0.65 2.92
CA VAL A 45 -8.86 -0.01 3.90
C VAL A 45 -8.05 0.76 4.93
N TYR A 46 -6.94 0.17 5.39
CA TYR A 46 -6.00 0.85 6.28
C TYR A 46 -5.49 2.17 5.67
N ILE A 47 -5.06 2.16 4.40
CA ILE A 47 -4.62 3.37 3.69
C ILE A 47 -5.72 4.45 3.69
N MET A 48 -6.96 4.07 3.37
CA MET A 48 -8.11 4.98 3.39
C MET A 48 -8.32 5.60 4.78
N PHE A 49 -8.30 4.80 5.84
CA PHE A 49 -8.47 5.27 7.22
C PHE A 49 -7.34 6.22 7.63
N SER A 50 -6.09 5.88 7.32
CA SER A 50 -4.92 6.68 7.66
C SER A 50 -4.89 8.01 6.90
N LYS A 51 -5.25 8.02 5.61
CA LYS A 51 -5.41 9.27 4.84
C LYS A 51 -6.45 10.19 5.46
N PHE A 52 -7.60 9.65 5.85
CA PHE A 52 -8.66 10.43 6.49
C PHE A 52 -8.23 10.97 7.85
N HIS A 53 -7.55 10.16 8.64
CA HIS A 53 -7.07 10.57 9.95
C HIS A 53 -6.11 11.75 9.85
N ARG A 54 -5.10 11.65 8.96
CA ARG A 54 -4.17 12.75 8.69
C ARG A 54 -4.86 13.99 8.14
N TYR A 55 -5.87 13.81 7.29
CA TYR A 55 -6.66 14.91 6.74
C TYR A 55 -7.39 15.68 7.84
N ILE A 56 -7.97 14.98 8.82
CA ILE A 56 -8.62 15.61 9.98
C ILE A 56 -7.59 16.37 10.82
N GLU A 57 -6.49 15.72 11.20
CA GLU A 57 -5.41 16.35 11.99
C GLU A 57 -4.92 17.65 11.35
N SER A 58 -4.83 17.70 10.02
CA SER A 58 -4.28 18.84 9.28
C SER A 58 -5.31 19.95 8.97
N ASN A 59 -6.61 19.66 9.04
CA ASN A 59 -7.67 20.56 8.56
C ASN A 59 -8.75 20.87 9.60
N MET A 60 -8.71 20.29 10.79
CA MET A 60 -9.75 20.50 11.81
C MET A 60 -10.02 21.97 12.12
N SER A 61 -8.97 22.80 12.18
CA SER A 61 -9.08 24.24 12.43
C SER A 61 -9.76 25.02 11.31
N LYS A 62 -9.85 24.45 10.10
CA LYS A 62 -10.44 25.07 8.91
C LYS A 62 -11.92 24.74 8.74
N PHE A 63 -12.45 23.78 9.48
CA PHE A 63 -13.84 23.36 9.35
C PHE A 63 -14.78 24.32 10.07
N HIS A 64 -15.95 24.55 9.47
CA HIS A 64 -17.05 25.25 10.16
C HIS A 64 -17.50 24.45 11.38
N SER A 65 -17.95 25.16 12.42
CA SER A 65 -18.32 24.58 13.72
C SER A 65 -19.20 23.32 13.63
N PRO A 66 -20.30 23.29 12.85
CA PRO A 66 -21.13 22.07 12.76
C PRO A 66 -20.38 20.87 12.17
N VAL A 67 -19.53 21.09 11.17
CA VAL A 67 -18.72 20.02 10.56
C VAL A 67 -17.70 19.51 11.54
N LYS A 68 -17.04 20.41 12.28
CA LYS A 68 -16.08 20.07 13.33
C LYS A 68 -16.71 19.18 14.40
N THR A 69 -17.86 19.59 14.94
CA THR A 69 -18.59 18.81 15.94
C THR A 69 -18.92 17.40 15.46
N VAL A 70 -19.44 17.27 14.23
CA VAL A 70 -19.76 15.95 13.65
C VAL A 70 -18.51 15.10 13.49
N ILE A 71 -17.42 15.65 12.96
CA ILE A 71 -16.17 14.91 12.78
C ILE A 71 -15.60 14.46 14.13
N GLU A 72 -15.54 15.34 15.12
CA GLU A 72 -15.03 15.01 16.46
C GLU A 72 -15.82 13.87 17.11
N GLN A 73 -17.16 13.96 17.12
CA GLN A 73 -18.03 12.95 17.72
C GLN A 73 -17.90 11.59 17.01
N GLU A 74 -17.90 11.58 15.68
CA GLU A 74 -17.97 10.37 14.87
C GLU A 74 -16.61 9.71 14.59
N THR A 75 -15.52 10.36 15.00
CA THR A 75 -14.16 9.80 14.82
C THR A 75 -13.49 9.46 16.13
N GLN A 76 -14.02 9.92 17.27
CA GLN A 76 -13.50 9.57 18.59
C GLN A 76 -13.54 8.06 18.85
N ASP A 77 -14.60 7.36 18.44
CA ASP A 77 -14.75 5.90 18.57
C ASP A 77 -13.97 5.12 17.49
N ILE A 78 -13.45 5.81 16.47
CA ILE A 78 -12.65 5.22 15.40
C ILE A 78 -11.17 5.36 15.73
N PHE A 79 -10.70 6.58 15.95
CA PHE A 79 -9.29 6.90 16.08
C PHE A 79 -8.85 7.14 17.53
N GLY A 80 -9.77 7.36 18.46
CA GLY A 80 -9.41 7.66 19.85
C GLY A 80 -8.47 8.87 19.95
N LYS A 81 -7.41 8.74 20.75
CA LYS A 81 -6.43 9.82 21.02
C LYS A 81 -5.09 9.63 20.32
N GLN A 82 -4.86 8.50 19.65
CA GLN A 82 -3.59 8.24 18.97
C GLN A 82 -3.49 9.08 17.71
N THR A 83 -2.30 9.62 17.44
CA THR A 83 -1.98 10.29 16.17
C THR A 83 -1.89 9.30 15.01
N ALA A 84 -1.98 9.80 13.77
CA ALA A 84 -1.84 8.96 12.58
C ALA A 84 -0.47 8.26 12.53
N THR A 85 0.58 8.95 12.98
CA THR A 85 1.95 8.40 13.06
C THR A 85 2.04 7.24 14.05
N GLN A 86 1.55 7.43 15.28
CA GLN A 86 1.56 6.38 16.31
C GLN A 86 0.78 5.14 15.86
N ARG A 87 -0.38 5.34 15.20
CA ARG A 87 -1.16 4.23 14.65
C ARG A 87 -0.42 3.49 13.54
N ASN A 88 0.35 4.19 12.70
CA ASN A 88 1.13 3.57 11.64
C ASN A 88 2.28 2.72 12.19
N GLU A 89 2.92 3.19 13.24
CA GLU A 89 3.95 2.42 13.95
C GLU A 89 3.36 1.14 14.56
N GLU A 90 2.21 1.23 15.23
CA GLU A 90 1.52 0.06 15.80
C GLU A 90 1.06 -0.93 14.70
N PHE A 91 0.55 -0.42 13.58
CA PHE A 91 0.12 -1.23 12.44
C PHE A 91 1.29 -2.00 11.81
N ILE A 92 2.42 -1.34 11.58
CA ILE A 92 3.63 -2.00 11.05
C ILE A 92 4.13 -3.05 12.03
N ALA A 93 4.24 -2.72 13.31
CA ALA A 93 4.72 -3.66 14.34
C ALA A 93 3.82 -4.89 14.46
N SER A 94 2.50 -4.71 14.39
CA SER A 94 1.52 -5.80 14.48
C SER A 94 1.51 -6.72 13.25
N ASN A 95 2.04 -6.26 12.12
CA ASN A 95 1.98 -6.98 10.83
C ASN A 95 3.36 -7.22 10.21
N ALA A 96 4.41 -7.35 11.04
CA ALA A 96 5.79 -7.55 10.60
C ALA A 96 6.02 -8.76 9.67
N LYS A 97 5.06 -9.69 9.60
CA LYS A 97 5.12 -10.90 8.75
C LYS A 97 4.23 -10.85 7.52
N SER A 98 3.49 -9.76 7.27
CA SER A 98 2.62 -9.66 6.10
C SER A 98 3.11 -8.60 5.14
N PHE A 99 3.54 -9.03 3.94
CA PHE A 99 4.10 -8.13 2.94
C PHE A 99 3.12 -7.01 2.57
N GLU A 100 1.85 -7.33 2.38
CA GLU A 100 0.85 -6.34 1.96
C GLU A 100 0.53 -5.29 3.03
N HIS A 101 0.56 -5.68 4.31
CA HIS A 101 0.36 -4.75 5.41
C HIS A 101 1.61 -3.88 5.59
N LEU A 102 2.80 -4.44 5.51
CA LEU A 102 4.05 -3.67 5.53
C LEU A 102 4.11 -2.66 4.38
N ALA A 103 3.71 -3.05 3.17
CA ALA A 103 3.64 -2.13 2.03
C ALA A 103 2.64 -0.99 2.26
N ALA A 104 1.47 -1.26 2.84
CA ALA A 104 0.53 -0.21 3.21
C ALA A 104 1.08 0.72 4.30
N GLY A 105 1.71 0.15 5.34
CA GLY A 105 2.33 0.92 6.41
C GLY A 105 3.49 1.80 5.93
N ALA A 106 4.34 1.28 5.03
CA ALA A 106 5.44 2.04 4.42
C ALA A 106 4.92 3.20 3.55
N ARG A 107 3.89 2.98 2.74
CA ARG A 107 3.25 4.06 1.96
C ARG A 107 2.66 5.15 2.86
N ILE A 108 1.96 4.75 3.92
CA ILE A 108 1.41 5.70 4.89
C ILE A 108 2.53 6.42 5.66
N MET A 109 3.63 5.75 5.98
CA MET A 109 4.78 6.38 6.64
C MET A 109 5.29 7.59 5.84
N VAL A 110 5.51 7.43 4.54
CA VAL A 110 5.96 8.54 3.67
C VAL A 110 4.88 9.60 3.50
N TYR A 111 3.61 9.20 3.42
CA TYR A 111 2.50 10.14 3.33
C TYR A 111 2.34 11.01 4.59
N LEU A 112 2.64 10.46 5.77
CA LEU A 112 2.58 11.18 7.05
C LEU A 112 3.81 12.07 7.26
N ASP A 113 5.00 11.56 6.92
CA ASP A 113 6.27 12.26 7.03
C ASP A 113 7.24 11.86 5.90
N HIS A 114 7.47 12.80 4.98
CA HIS A 114 8.38 12.60 3.85
C HIS A 114 9.83 12.33 4.25
N ASN A 115 10.25 12.75 5.45
CA ASN A 115 11.61 12.52 5.94
C ASN A 115 11.85 11.04 6.30
N ARG A 116 10.80 10.25 6.48
CA ARG A 116 10.88 8.81 6.80
C ARG A 116 10.93 7.90 5.57
N LYS A 117 11.12 8.46 4.37
CA LYS A 117 11.20 7.70 3.11
C LYS A 117 12.24 6.56 3.13
N ASP A 118 13.39 6.78 3.74
CA ASP A 118 14.47 5.78 3.76
C ASP A 118 14.16 4.63 4.73
N GLU A 119 13.42 4.92 5.81
CA GLU A 119 12.87 3.90 6.72
C GLU A 119 11.78 3.09 6.00
N ALA A 120 10.85 3.76 5.32
CA ALA A 120 9.80 3.12 4.55
C ALA A 120 10.36 2.22 3.43
N LEU A 121 11.44 2.66 2.77
CA LEU A 121 12.13 1.89 1.74
C LEU A 121 12.73 0.59 2.30
N LYS A 122 13.32 0.63 3.50
CA LYS A 122 13.84 -0.57 4.18
C LYS A 122 12.74 -1.57 4.54
N ILE A 123 11.52 -1.09 4.79
CA ILE A 123 10.37 -1.95 5.10
C ILE A 123 9.84 -2.63 3.84
N ILE A 124 9.57 -1.86 2.79
CA ILE A 124 8.84 -2.36 1.61
C ILE A 124 9.68 -3.25 0.69
N THR A 125 11.01 -3.19 0.83
CA THR A 125 11.96 -3.94 -0.02
C THR A 125 12.33 -5.31 0.55
N GLN A 126 11.70 -5.73 1.66
CA GLN A 126 11.87 -7.05 2.25
C GLN A 126 11.04 -8.09 1.51
N LEU A 127 11.69 -8.86 0.63
CA LEU A 127 11.04 -9.80 -0.29
C LEU A 127 10.82 -11.22 0.26
N HIS A 128 11.22 -11.50 1.51
CA HIS A 128 11.13 -12.85 2.12
C HIS A 128 10.04 -12.89 3.19
N ILE A 129 8.91 -12.25 2.92
CA ILE A 129 7.80 -12.10 3.86
C ILE A 129 6.58 -12.87 3.33
N ASP A 130 5.75 -13.39 4.24
CA ASP A 130 4.55 -14.13 3.85
C ASP A 130 3.65 -13.26 2.95
N GLY A 131 3.15 -13.86 1.88
CA GLY A 131 2.31 -13.20 0.88
C GLY A 131 3.07 -12.50 -0.25
N THR A 132 4.40 -12.67 -0.33
CA THR A 132 5.19 -12.22 -1.50
C THR A 132 4.71 -12.93 -2.77
N ASN A 133 4.27 -12.18 -3.76
CA ASN A 133 3.84 -12.69 -5.06
C ASN A 133 4.10 -11.66 -6.18
N ILE A 134 3.89 -12.09 -7.43
CA ILE A 134 4.18 -11.26 -8.62
C ILE A 134 3.43 -9.93 -8.58
N GLU A 135 2.13 -9.93 -8.25
CA GLU A 135 1.30 -8.72 -8.24
C GLU A 135 1.83 -7.73 -7.19
N ARG A 136 2.14 -8.19 -5.98
CA ARG A 136 2.56 -7.30 -4.90
C ARG A 136 3.96 -6.74 -5.13
N CYS A 137 4.90 -7.56 -5.63
CA CYS A 137 6.21 -7.07 -6.06
C CYS A 137 6.08 -6.09 -7.23
N SER A 138 5.14 -6.33 -8.15
CA SER A 138 4.86 -5.44 -9.28
C SER A 138 4.36 -4.08 -8.83
N ASP A 139 3.47 -4.03 -7.83
CA ASP A 139 2.94 -2.79 -7.26
C ASP A 139 4.04 -1.99 -6.54
N VAL A 140 4.91 -2.65 -5.77
CA VAL A 140 6.02 -2.00 -5.09
C VAL A 140 7.03 -1.43 -6.08
N LEU A 141 7.35 -2.18 -7.14
CA LEU A 141 8.23 -1.69 -8.19
C LEU A 141 7.65 -0.43 -8.87
N ASP A 142 6.35 -0.41 -9.13
CA ASP A 142 5.68 0.78 -9.69
C ASP A 142 5.76 1.97 -8.73
N ASP A 143 5.57 1.76 -7.42
CA ASP A 143 5.71 2.83 -6.43
C ASP A 143 7.13 3.43 -6.40
N LEU A 144 8.16 2.57 -6.52
CA LEU A 144 9.56 3.01 -6.59
C LEU A 144 9.80 3.84 -7.84
N ILE A 145 9.37 3.36 -9.02
CA ILE A 145 9.55 4.05 -10.32
C ILE A 145 8.78 5.38 -10.35
N ASN A 146 7.55 5.40 -9.85
CA ASN A 146 6.70 6.59 -9.81
C ASN A 146 7.17 7.62 -8.78
N GLY A 147 8.12 7.26 -7.91
CA GLY A 147 8.72 8.18 -6.95
C GLY A 147 7.91 8.39 -5.68
N VAL A 148 7.06 7.42 -5.30
CA VAL A 148 6.32 7.44 -4.02
C VAL A 148 7.30 7.58 -2.85
N PHE A 149 8.47 6.94 -2.95
CA PHE A 149 9.55 6.99 -1.96
C PHE A 149 10.64 8.02 -2.33
N GLY A 150 10.33 9.00 -3.19
CA GLY A 150 11.25 10.04 -3.63
C GLY A 150 12.40 9.53 -4.50
N HIS A 151 13.48 10.30 -4.58
CA HIS A 151 14.65 9.97 -5.41
C HIS A 151 15.36 8.69 -4.94
N SER A 152 15.46 8.45 -3.62
CA SER A 152 16.08 7.22 -3.10
C SER A 152 15.31 5.98 -3.56
N GLY A 153 13.98 6.01 -3.54
CA GLY A 153 13.14 4.95 -4.10
C GLY A 153 13.39 4.71 -5.60
N LYS A 154 13.45 5.78 -6.41
CA LYS A 154 13.74 5.65 -7.85
C LYS A 154 15.10 5.02 -8.10
N SER A 155 16.14 5.47 -7.38
CA SER A 155 17.49 4.91 -7.51
C SER A 155 17.57 3.45 -7.09
N PHE A 156 16.74 3.03 -6.14
CA PHE A 156 16.66 1.63 -5.68
C PHE A 156 15.82 0.72 -6.58
N SER A 157 15.03 1.28 -7.50
CA SER A 157 14.06 0.51 -8.29
C SER A 157 14.67 -0.63 -9.10
N GLU A 158 15.87 -0.44 -9.65
CA GLU A 158 16.57 -1.48 -10.44
C GLU A 158 17.14 -2.59 -9.55
N GLU A 159 17.68 -2.27 -8.36
CA GLU A 159 18.09 -3.30 -7.39
C GLU A 159 16.88 -4.13 -6.93
N TYR A 160 15.75 -3.47 -6.66
CA TYR A 160 14.52 -4.17 -6.32
C TYR A 160 14.01 -5.04 -7.48
N ARG A 161 14.07 -4.53 -8.72
CA ARG A 161 13.71 -5.26 -9.95
C ARG A 161 14.55 -6.54 -10.09
N GLU A 162 15.86 -6.46 -9.89
CA GLU A 162 16.77 -7.61 -9.95
C GLU A 162 16.40 -8.67 -8.90
N LYS A 163 16.16 -8.25 -7.65
CA LYS A 163 15.71 -9.17 -6.60
C LYS A 163 14.39 -9.85 -6.94
N CYS A 164 13.43 -9.11 -7.52
CA CYS A 164 12.17 -9.68 -8.00
C CYS A 164 12.39 -10.64 -9.18
N SER A 165 13.36 -10.37 -10.06
CA SER A 165 13.70 -11.24 -11.19
C SER A 165 14.23 -12.59 -10.70
N ASN A 166 15.02 -12.61 -9.63
CA ASN A 166 15.52 -13.84 -9.04
C ASN A 166 14.40 -14.70 -8.44
N LEU A 167 13.39 -14.05 -7.83
CA LEU A 167 12.22 -14.75 -7.27
C LEU A 167 11.22 -15.20 -8.34
N PHE A 168 11.05 -14.42 -9.40
CA PHE A 168 10.09 -14.70 -10.47
C PHE A 168 10.74 -14.58 -11.86
N PRO A 169 11.61 -15.54 -12.26
CA PRO A 169 12.41 -15.45 -13.50
C PRO A 169 11.60 -15.34 -14.79
N LEU A 170 10.36 -15.85 -14.77
CA LEU A 170 9.47 -15.87 -15.93
C LEU A 170 8.66 -14.58 -16.09
N THR A 171 8.70 -13.66 -15.12
CA THR A 171 7.89 -12.44 -15.14
C THR A 171 8.57 -11.34 -15.97
N PRO A 172 7.99 -10.92 -17.11
CA PRO A 172 8.62 -9.93 -17.98
C PRO A 172 8.86 -8.57 -17.30
N LYS A 173 7.97 -8.19 -16.37
CA LYS A 173 8.08 -6.92 -15.62
C LYS A 173 9.36 -6.82 -14.80
N PHE A 174 9.97 -7.95 -14.40
CA PHE A 174 11.19 -7.95 -13.59
C PHE A 174 12.46 -8.19 -14.38
N LYS A 175 12.38 -8.45 -15.69
CA LYS A 175 13.59 -8.57 -16.51
C LYS A 175 14.29 -7.22 -16.59
N SER A 176 15.58 -7.21 -16.26
CA SER A 176 16.46 -6.08 -16.57
C SER A 176 16.51 -5.89 -18.09
N LYS A 177 16.70 -4.66 -18.57
CA LYS A 177 16.87 -4.39 -20.01
C LYS A 177 18.08 -5.11 -20.61
N ASP A 178 18.99 -5.61 -19.78
CA ASP A 178 20.22 -6.29 -20.20
C ASP A 178 20.14 -7.83 -20.21
N SER A 179 19.03 -8.43 -19.78
CA SER A 179 18.88 -9.89 -19.88
C SER A 179 18.48 -10.30 -21.31
N LYS A 180 19.52 -10.48 -22.14
CA LYS A 180 19.43 -11.22 -23.41
C LYS A 180 18.61 -12.49 -23.19
N GLN A 181 17.70 -12.74 -24.13
CA GLN A 181 16.97 -14.01 -24.27
C GLN A 181 17.91 -15.18 -23.98
N VAL A 182 17.61 -15.93 -22.92
CA VAL A 182 17.97 -17.35 -22.88
C VAL A 182 17.02 -18.00 -23.87
N ASP A 183 17.54 -18.20 -25.08
CA ASP A 183 16.89 -18.91 -26.15
C ASP A 183 16.57 -20.32 -25.64
N LEU A 184 15.29 -20.65 -25.52
CA LEU A 184 14.85 -22.02 -25.33
C LEU A 184 15.18 -22.73 -26.63
N GLN A 185 16.30 -23.45 -26.67
CA GLN A 185 16.64 -24.28 -27.81
C GLN A 185 15.50 -25.29 -28.04
N PRO A 186 15.01 -25.43 -29.30
CA PRO A 186 13.98 -26.39 -29.61
C PRO A 186 14.49 -27.81 -29.35
N VAL A 187 13.66 -28.60 -28.68
CA VAL A 187 13.86 -30.03 -28.44
C VAL A 187 14.13 -30.71 -29.78
N VAL A 188 15.29 -31.36 -29.85
CA VAL A 188 15.78 -32.14 -30.99
C VAL A 188 14.70 -33.13 -31.43
N SER A 189 14.40 -33.10 -32.72
CA SER A 189 13.46 -34.00 -33.41
C SER A 189 13.86 -35.47 -33.24
N LEU A 190 12.86 -36.33 -33.07
CA LEU A 190 13.00 -37.77 -33.17
C LEU A 190 13.61 -38.15 -34.53
N ASN A 191 14.76 -38.81 -34.51
CA ASN A 191 15.20 -39.62 -35.63
C ASN A 191 14.39 -40.93 -35.59
N CYS A 192 13.45 -41.08 -36.53
CA CYS A 192 13.10 -42.40 -37.05
C CYS A 192 14.23 -42.78 -38.02
N GLU A 193 15.02 -43.78 -37.66
CA GLU A 193 15.80 -44.54 -38.62
C GLU A 193 15.29 -45.98 -38.62
N ASP A 194 14.98 -46.45 -39.82
CA ASP A 194 14.47 -47.76 -40.17
C ASP A 194 15.38 -48.91 -39.72
N SER A 195 14.77 -49.99 -39.24
CA SER A 195 15.21 -51.39 -39.45
C SER A 195 14.05 -52.34 -39.21
#